data_AF-A0A2N1IZF4-F1
#
_entry.id   AF-A0A2N1IZF4-F1
#
_cell.length_a   1.000
_cell.length_b   1.000
_cell.length_c   1.000
_cell.angle_alpha   90.00
_cell.angle_beta   90.00
_cell.angle_gamma   90.00
#
_symmetry.space_group_name_H-M   'P 1'
#
loop_
_entity.id
_entity.type
_entity.pdbx_description
1 polymer ?
#
loop_
_entity_poly.entity_id
_entity_poly.type
_entity_poly.pdbx_seq_one_letter_code
_entity_poly.pdbx_strand_id
1 'polypeptide(L)'
;MSSVDILKYKIKNAKLNTNKIEKICICFVQDLTASQTAQKLNISRQTINSYYKKMRSHLISNEQKAISKKSCLLKYIHFNNEIVFFIENEKEAILINHNNTLIDTKIKEQLLKHKKANSAKLLYSKREKKFLLIGFLKTQNCLEEFINKRLKKFRGINKNNFQIHIKESIIRYNEEKNYIFKQLISLFN
;
A
#
# COMPACT_ATOMS: atom_id res chain seq x y z
N MET A 1 20.85 7.09 17.71
CA MET A 1 19.39 7.17 17.59
C MET A 1 19.00 6.79 16.16
N SER A 2 18.09 5.83 15.99
CA SER A 2 17.59 5.45 14.67
C SER A 2 16.78 6.59 14.04
N SER A 3 16.58 6.58 12.72
CA SER A 3 15.72 7.56 12.04
C SER A 3 14.29 7.59 12.60
N VAL A 4 13.84 6.48 13.18
CA VAL A 4 12.56 6.34 13.88
C VAL A 4 12.58 7.06 15.23
N ASP A 5 13.68 6.99 15.98
CA ASP A 5 13.82 7.66 17.29
C ASP A 5 13.86 9.19 17.15
N ILE A 6 14.52 9.68 16.10
CA ILE A 6 14.53 11.12 15.76
C ILE A 6 13.12 11.60 15.38
N LEU A 7 12.34 10.75 14.71
CA LEU A 7 10.96 11.04 14.32
C LEU A 7 10.05 11.11 15.55
N LYS A 8 10.14 10.14 16.46
CA LYS A 8 9.41 10.12 17.73
C LYS A 8 9.73 11.35 18.58
N TYR A 9 11.02 11.70 18.72
CA TYR A 9 11.45 12.89 19.47
C TYR A 9 10.91 14.21 18.90
N LYS A 10 10.94 14.39 17.58
CA LYS A 10 10.39 15.61 16.93
C LYS A 10 8.87 15.71 17.03
N ILE A 11 8.18 14.59 17.10
CA ILE A 11 6.72 14.54 17.25
C ILE A 11 6.32 14.89 18.69
N LYS A 12 7.01 14.35 19.68
CA LYS A 12 6.79 14.65 21.11
C LYS A 12 6.95 16.14 21.43
N ASN A 13 7.84 16.82 20.71
CA ASN A 13 8.12 18.26 20.87
C ASN A 13 7.29 19.17 19.93
N ALA A 14 6.37 18.64 19.13
CA ALA A 14 5.53 19.46 18.26
C ALA A 14 4.38 20.08 19.06
N LYS A 15 4.23 21.42 18.99
CA LYS A 15 3.21 22.28 19.65
C LYS A 15 1.73 21.92 19.43
N LEU A 16 1.39 20.80 18.78
CA LEU A 16 0.00 20.40 18.53
C LEU A 16 -0.54 19.61 19.72
N ASN A 17 -1.64 20.11 20.32
CA ASN A 17 -2.40 19.39 21.35
C ASN A 17 -2.76 17.98 20.83
N THR A 18 -2.56 16.95 21.65
CA THR A 18 -2.79 15.52 21.37
C THR A 18 -4.13 15.28 20.67
N ASN A 19 -5.18 16.02 21.06
CA ASN A 19 -6.52 15.97 20.46
C ASN A 19 -6.55 16.37 18.97
N LYS A 20 -5.68 17.29 18.53
CA LYS A 20 -5.59 17.67 17.10
C LYS A 20 -4.91 16.58 16.29
N ILE A 21 -3.89 15.93 16.84
CA ILE A 21 -3.19 14.83 16.17
C ILE A 21 -4.13 13.65 15.94
N GLU A 22 -4.90 13.27 16.95
CA GLU A 22 -5.91 12.21 16.85
C GLU A 22 -6.93 12.51 15.74
N LYS A 23 -7.44 13.74 15.67
CA LYS A 23 -8.34 14.18 14.59
C LYS A 23 -7.69 14.09 13.20
N ILE A 24 -6.39 14.40 13.08
CA ILE A 24 -5.64 14.21 11.82
C ILE A 24 -5.56 12.72 11.48
N CYS A 25 -5.28 11.83 12.45
CA CYS A 25 -5.27 10.38 12.24
C CYS A 25 -6.62 9.87 11.75
N ILE A 26 -7.73 10.31 12.37
CA ILE A 26 -9.09 9.96 11.94
C ILE A 26 -9.33 10.38 10.49
N CYS A 27 -8.98 11.62 10.14
CA CYS A 27 -9.15 12.11 8.77
C CYS A 27 -8.30 11.31 7.75
N PHE A 28 -7.08 10.93 8.13
CA PHE A 28 -6.23 10.08 7.31
C PHE A 28 -6.85 8.69 7.11
N VAL A 29 -7.35 8.05 8.18
CA VAL A 29 -8.00 6.73 8.11
C VAL A 29 -9.25 6.77 7.24
N GLN A 30 -10.01 7.86 7.30
CA GLN A 30 -11.16 8.13 6.42
C GLN A 30 -10.78 8.41 4.96
N ASP A 31 -9.48 8.42 4.63
CA ASP A 31 -8.95 8.64 3.28
C ASP A 31 -9.32 10.03 2.72
N LEU A 32 -9.42 11.02 3.60
CA LEU A 32 -9.56 12.43 3.22
C LEU A 32 -8.24 12.97 2.69
N THR A 33 -8.30 13.83 1.68
CA THR A 33 -7.13 14.54 1.14
C THR A 33 -6.61 15.59 2.13
N ALA A 34 -5.34 15.98 1.98
CA ALA A 34 -4.76 16.99 2.86
C ALA A 34 -5.49 18.34 2.79
N SER A 35 -6.04 18.71 1.62
CA SER A 35 -6.84 19.92 1.46
C SER A 35 -8.17 19.83 2.22
N GLN A 36 -8.88 18.70 2.12
CA GLN A 36 -10.14 18.48 2.85
C GLN A 36 -9.92 18.51 4.36
N THR A 37 -8.87 17.84 4.84
CA THR A 37 -8.52 17.83 6.26
C THR A 37 -8.06 19.19 6.77
N ALA A 38 -7.31 19.94 5.95
CA ALA A 38 -6.88 21.30 6.27
C ALA A 38 -8.08 22.23 6.50
N GLN A 39 -9.07 22.18 5.61
CA GLN A 39 -10.33 22.92 5.76
C GLN A 39 -11.10 22.46 7.00
N LYS A 40 -11.25 21.14 7.18
CA LYS A 40 -12.02 20.55 8.30
C LYS A 40 -11.45 20.87 9.68
N LEU A 41 -10.12 20.94 9.82
CA LEU A 41 -9.45 21.13 11.10
C LEU A 41 -8.88 22.54 11.30
N ASN A 42 -9.05 23.42 10.31
CA ASN A 42 -8.45 24.76 10.28
C ASN A 42 -6.93 24.72 10.56
N ILE A 43 -6.22 23.86 9.82
CA ILE A 43 -4.76 23.68 9.87
C ILE A 43 -4.22 23.86 8.46
N SER A 44 -3.02 24.43 8.31
CA SER A 44 -2.43 24.63 6.98
C SER A 44 -2.30 23.32 6.20
N ARG A 45 -2.57 23.38 4.89
CA ARG A 45 -2.43 22.22 3.99
C ARG A 45 -1.01 21.64 4.02
N GLN A 46 0.00 22.49 4.15
CA GLN A 46 1.40 22.07 4.25
C GLN A 46 1.64 21.23 5.50
N THR A 47 1.11 21.65 6.65
CA THR A 47 1.23 20.91 7.92
C THR A 47 0.52 19.57 7.81
N ILE A 48 -0.73 19.52 7.32
CA ILE A 48 -1.45 18.25 7.12
C ILE A 48 -0.70 17.31 6.18
N ASN A 49 -0.18 17.83 5.05
CA ASN A 49 0.63 17.04 4.12
C ASN A 49 1.88 16.46 4.79
N SER A 50 2.54 17.23 5.66
CA SER A 50 3.70 16.75 6.43
C SER A 50 3.32 15.58 7.33
N TYR A 51 2.20 15.67 8.06
CA TYR A 51 1.68 14.56 8.89
C TYR A 51 1.31 13.35 8.05
N TYR A 52 0.58 13.54 6.95
CA TYR A 52 0.17 12.44 6.06
C TYR A 52 1.35 11.70 5.45
N LYS A 53 2.43 12.40 5.11
CA LYS A 53 3.67 11.76 4.65
C LYS A 53 4.26 10.86 5.74
N LYS A 54 4.37 11.36 6.97
CA LYS A 54 4.89 10.59 8.12
C LYS A 54 4.03 9.36 8.41
N MET A 55 2.71 9.54 8.48
CA MET A 55 1.73 8.47 8.70
C MET A 55 1.85 7.38 7.64
N ARG A 56 1.91 7.78 6.37
CA ARG A 56 2.05 6.85 5.25
C ARG A 56 3.35 6.06 5.30
N SER A 57 4.48 6.73 5.55
CA SER A 57 5.78 6.05 5.70
C SER A 57 5.78 5.07 6.87
N HIS A 58 5.14 5.43 7.99
CA HIS A 58 5.03 4.56 9.16
C HIS A 58 4.22 3.30 8.89
N LEU A 59 3.05 3.43 8.24
CA LEU A 59 2.26 2.25 7.86
C LEU A 59 3.05 1.31 6.96
N ILE A 60 3.76 1.87 5.96
CA ILE A 60 4.56 1.07 5.03
C ILE A 60 5.75 0.41 5.71
N SER A 61 6.39 1.07 6.68
CA SER A 61 7.51 0.47 7.42
C SER A 61 7.06 -0.64 8.36
N ASN A 62 5.84 -0.55 8.88
CA ASN A 62 5.29 -1.55 9.80
C ASN A 62 4.64 -2.74 9.06
N GLU A 63 4.39 -2.60 7.76
CA GLU A 63 3.80 -3.67 6.95
C GLU A 63 4.79 -4.84 6.79
N GLN A 64 4.51 -5.97 7.43
CA GLN A 64 5.36 -7.16 7.43
C GLN A 64 4.65 -8.39 6.84
N LYS A 65 3.89 -8.20 5.75
CA LYS A 65 3.17 -9.30 5.11
C LYS A 65 4.11 -10.16 4.27
N ALA A 66 4.36 -11.37 4.75
CA ALA A 66 5.08 -12.38 4.00
C ALA A 66 4.16 -13.06 2.99
N ILE A 67 4.71 -13.40 1.82
CA ILE A 67 3.97 -14.16 0.81
C ILE A 67 3.65 -15.55 1.37
N SER A 68 2.36 -15.86 1.48
CA SER A 68 1.89 -17.18 1.89
C SER A 68 2.37 -18.26 0.92
N LYS A 69 2.99 -19.32 1.46
CA LYS A 69 3.49 -20.49 0.71
C LYS A 69 2.36 -21.46 0.36
N LYS A 70 1.31 -20.95 -0.29
CA LYS A 70 0.09 -21.67 -0.71
C LYS A 70 -0.26 -21.34 -2.17
N SER A 71 -1.41 -21.79 -2.66
CA SER A 71 -1.93 -21.36 -3.96
C SER A 71 -2.29 -19.88 -3.94
N CYS A 72 -2.04 -19.18 -5.04
CA CYS A 72 -2.35 -17.75 -5.17
C CYS A 72 -2.56 -17.32 -6.62
N LEU A 73 -2.99 -16.08 -6.82
CA LEU A 73 -3.06 -15.44 -8.12
C LEU A 73 -1.98 -14.36 -8.24
N LEU A 74 -1.13 -14.48 -9.26
CA LEU A 74 -0.28 -13.38 -9.70
C LEU A 74 -1.10 -12.46 -10.62
N LYS A 75 -1.12 -11.17 -10.29
CA LYS A 75 -1.79 -10.11 -11.03
C LYS A 75 -0.85 -8.92 -11.22
N TYR A 76 -1.27 -7.98 -12.05
CA TYR A 76 -0.56 -6.72 -12.26
C TYR A 76 -1.54 -5.56 -12.38
N ILE A 77 -1.02 -4.35 -12.16
CA ILE A 77 -1.70 -3.09 -12.48
C ILE A 77 -0.78 -2.24 -13.35
N HIS A 78 -1.36 -1.57 -14.32
CA HIS A 78 -0.67 -0.52 -15.08
C HIS A 78 -0.91 0.82 -14.40
N PHE A 79 0.17 1.55 -14.12
CA PHE A 79 0.04 2.91 -13.63
C PHE A 79 1.22 3.78 -14.01
N ASN A 80 0.95 4.93 -14.64
CA ASN A 80 1.98 5.89 -15.06
C ASN A 80 3.17 5.27 -15.81
N ASN A 81 2.89 4.33 -16.72
CA ASN A 81 3.87 3.55 -17.50
C ASN A 81 4.70 2.54 -16.70
N GLU A 82 4.45 2.38 -15.40
CA GLU A 82 5.01 1.30 -14.60
C GLU A 82 4.03 0.14 -14.49
N ILE A 83 4.57 -1.06 -14.36
CA ILE A 83 3.81 -2.29 -14.13
C ILE A 83 4.14 -2.76 -12.72
N VAL A 84 3.12 -2.82 -11.88
CA VAL A 84 3.27 -3.27 -10.50
C VAL A 84 2.63 -4.64 -10.37
N PHE A 85 3.44 -5.64 -10.05
CA PHE A 85 2.96 -7.00 -9.80
C PHE A 85 2.59 -7.19 -8.33
N PHE A 86 1.55 -7.98 -8.11
CA PHE A 86 1.10 -8.36 -6.78
C PHE A 86 0.54 -9.78 -6.79
N ILE A 87 0.56 -10.41 -5.61
CA ILE A 87 -0.09 -11.69 -5.35
C ILE A 87 -1.40 -11.42 -4.64
N GLU A 88 -2.45 -12.09 -5.05
CA GLU A 88 -3.74 -12.08 -4.38
C GLU A 88 -4.11 -13.48 -3.91
N ASN A 89 -4.45 -13.57 -2.63
CA ASN A 89 -5.02 -14.75 -1.98
C ASN A 89 -6.46 -14.42 -1.55
N GLU A 90 -7.19 -15.40 -1.03
CA GLU A 90 -8.57 -15.20 -0.53
C GLU A 90 -8.70 -14.10 0.54
N LYS A 91 -7.62 -13.78 1.25
CA LYS A 91 -7.64 -12.84 2.38
C LYS A 91 -7.03 -11.47 2.07
N GLU A 92 -6.06 -11.40 1.17
CA GLU A 92 -5.22 -10.22 1.06
C GLU A 92 -4.46 -10.16 -0.27
N ALA A 93 -4.02 -8.94 -0.62
CA ALA A 93 -3.11 -8.66 -1.71
C ALA A 93 -1.73 -8.21 -1.20
N ILE A 94 -0.67 -8.73 -1.80
CA ILE A 94 0.73 -8.47 -1.38
C ILE A 94 1.55 -8.04 -2.60
N LEU A 95 2.26 -6.91 -2.50
CA LEU A 95 3.16 -6.46 -3.55
C LEU A 95 4.33 -7.41 -3.76
N ILE A 96 4.70 -7.60 -5.02
CA ILE A 96 5.93 -8.30 -5.38
C ILE A 96 7.03 -7.26 -5.56
N ASN A 97 8.02 -7.30 -4.67
CA ASN A 97 9.23 -6.51 -4.81
C ASN A 97 10.04 -6.95 -6.04
N HIS A 98 10.80 -6.04 -6.64
CA HIS A 98 11.64 -6.33 -7.81
C HIS A 98 12.62 -7.49 -7.58
N ASN A 99 13.15 -7.63 -6.36
CA ASN A 99 14.13 -8.66 -5.99
C ASN A 99 13.50 -10.00 -5.60
N ASN A 100 12.21 -10.22 -5.88
CA ASN A 100 11.53 -11.46 -5.51
C ASN A 100 11.99 -12.63 -6.39
N THR A 101 12.59 -13.63 -5.77
CA THR A 101 13.08 -14.87 -6.41
C THR A 101 12.08 -16.03 -6.38
N LEU A 102 10.93 -15.85 -5.71
CA LEU A 102 9.92 -16.88 -5.53
C LEU A 102 9.10 -17.11 -6.81
N ILE A 103 8.98 -16.10 -7.67
CA ILE A 103 8.21 -16.16 -8.92
C ILE A 103 9.16 -15.94 -10.08
N ASP A 104 9.18 -16.89 -11.02
CA ASP A 104 9.99 -16.79 -12.24
C ASP A 104 9.58 -15.56 -13.08
N THR A 105 10.57 -14.82 -13.56
CA THR A 105 10.37 -13.66 -14.44
C THR A 105 9.66 -14.04 -15.72
N LYS A 106 9.89 -15.26 -16.24
CA LYS A 106 9.21 -15.78 -17.43
C LYS A 106 7.68 -15.80 -17.26
N ILE A 107 7.19 -16.12 -16.06
CA ILE A 107 5.74 -16.13 -15.78
C ILE A 107 5.17 -14.72 -15.88
N LYS A 108 5.88 -13.70 -15.36
CA LYS A 108 5.48 -12.29 -15.45
C LYS A 108 5.42 -11.83 -16.91
N GLU A 109 6.45 -12.15 -17.70
CA GLU A 109 6.51 -11.80 -19.12
C GLU A 109 5.39 -12.47 -19.94
N GLN A 110 5.14 -13.77 -19.70
CA GLN A 110 4.06 -14.50 -20.33
C GLN A 110 2.69 -13.90 -19.97
N LEU A 111 2.48 -13.55 -18.69
CA LEU A 111 1.25 -12.94 -18.22
C LEU A 111 0.98 -11.59 -18.91
N LEU A 112 2.00 -10.75 -19.10
CA LEU A 112 1.87 -9.46 -19.79
C LEU A 112 1.52 -9.58 -21.27
N LYS A 113 2.04 -10.63 -21.94
CA LYS A 113 1.77 -10.89 -23.36
C LYS A 113 0.43 -11.60 -23.58
N HIS A 114 -0.22 -12.08 -22.51
CA HIS A 114 -1.39 -12.92 -22.63
C HIS A 114 -2.65 -12.12 -23.01
N LYS A 115 -3.22 -12.39 -24.19
CA LYS A 115 -4.35 -11.61 -24.74
C LYS A 115 -5.66 -11.73 -23.96
N LYS A 116 -5.94 -12.91 -23.39
CA LYS A 116 -7.27 -13.24 -22.79
C LYS A 116 -7.29 -13.27 -21.27
N ALA A 117 -6.13 -13.18 -20.61
CA ALA A 117 -6.00 -13.40 -19.18
C ALA A 117 -5.29 -12.20 -18.54
N ASN A 118 -5.68 -11.87 -17.32
CA ASN A 118 -5.07 -10.82 -16.51
C ASN A 118 -4.50 -11.36 -15.20
N SER A 119 -4.50 -12.68 -15.02
CA SER A 119 -3.93 -13.34 -13.85
C SER A 119 -3.31 -14.68 -14.19
N ALA A 120 -2.31 -15.08 -13.42
CA ALA A 120 -1.68 -16.39 -13.45
C ALA A 120 -1.92 -17.10 -12.12
N LYS A 121 -2.50 -18.30 -12.17
CA LYS A 121 -2.67 -19.16 -10.99
C LYS A 121 -1.35 -19.84 -10.67
N LEU A 122 -0.88 -19.66 -9.45
CA LEU A 122 0.40 -20.17 -8.97
C LEU A 122 0.21 -21.13 -7.80
N LEU A 123 1.07 -22.14 -7.71
CA LEU A 123 1.17 -23.04 -6.57
C LEU A 123 2.60 -23.05 -6.02
N TYR A 124 2.75 -22.81 -4.72
CA TYR A 124 4.06 -22.87 -4.09
C TYR A 124 4.57 -24.30 -3.99
N SER A 125 5.74 -24.57 -4.59
CA SER A 125 6.48 -25.82 -4.44
C SER A 125 7.48 -25.71 -3.30
N LYS A 126 7.33 -26.58 -2.29
CA LYS A 126 8.30 -26.69 -1.19
C LYS A 126 9.66 -27.21 -1.64
N ARG A 127 9.68 -28.09 -2.65
CA ARG A 127 10.90 -28.69 -3.22
C ARG A 127 11.76 -27.63 -3.90
N GLU A 128 11.15 -26.89 -4.83
CA GLU A 128 11.84 -25.86 -5.62
C GLU A 128 11.99 -24.53 -4.88
N LYS A 129 11.32 -24.39 -3.72
CA LYS A 129 11.19 -23.14 -2.96
C LYS A 129 10.69 -21.95 -3.81
N LYS A 130 9.85 -22.25 -4.81
CA LYS A 130 9.33 -21.29 -5.80
C LYS A 130 7.88 -21.60 -6.15
N PHE A 131 7.20 -20.62 -6.71
CA PHE A 131 5.87 -20.78 -7.30
C PHE A 131 5.97 -21.38 -8.70
N LEU A 132 5.14 -22.39 -8.94
CA LEU A 132 4.94 -23.01 -10.23
C LEU A 132 3.66 -22.47 -10.86
N LEU A 133 3.70 -22.24 -12.18
CA LEU A 133 2.53 -21.84 -12.95
C LEU A 133 1.57 -23.02 -13.10
N ILE A 134 0.31 -22.83 -12.69
CA ILE A 134 -0.77 -23.78 -12.96
C ILE A 134 -1.49 -23.42 -14.27
N GLY A 135 -1.71 -22.13 -14.51
CA GLY A 135 -2.35 -21.66 -15.73
C GLY A 135 -2.73 -20.18 -15.70
N PHE A 136 -3.17 -19.66 -16.84
CA PHE A 136 -3.64 -18.28 -16.99
C PHE A 136 -5.16 -18.23 -16.97
N LEU A 137 -5.72 -17.20 -16.33
CA LEU A 137 -7.16 -17.03 -16.20
C LEU A 137 -7.55 -15.54 -16.19
N LYS A 138 -8.79 -15.28 -16.63
CA LYS A 138 -9.42 -13.98 -16.52
C LYS A 138 -10.13 -13.89 -15.17
N THR A 139 -9.82 -12.87 -14.40
CA THR A 139 -10.43 -12.61 -13.08
C THR A 139 -10.78 -11.13 -12.94
N GLN A 140 -11.64 -10.82 -11.97
CA GLN A 140 -11.87 -9.43 -11.55
C GLN A 140 -10.62 -8.87 -10.87
N ASN A 141 -10.38 -7.56 -11.00
CA ASN A 141 -9.23 -6.88 -10.40
C ASN A 141 -9.69 -5.84 -9.39
N CYS A 142 -10.31 -6.30 -8.30
CA CYS A 142 -10.89 -5.44 -7.27
C CYS A 142 -9.86 -4.48 -6.65
N LEU A 143 -8.61 -4.93 -6.51
CA LEU A 143 -7.53 -4.08 -6.02
C LEU A 143 -7.23 -2.92 -6.98
N GLU A 144 -7.12 -3.21 -8.28
CA GLU A 144 -6.89 -2.18 -9.30
C GLU A 144 -8.02 -1.14 -9.30
N GLU A 145 -9.27 -1.60 -9.26
CA GLU A 145 -10.42 -0.72 -9.17
C GLU A 145 -10.40 0.16 -7.92
N PHE A 146 -10.07 -0.43 -6.76
CA PHE A 146 -9.93 0.29 -5.50
C PHE A 146 -8.85 1.37 -5.60
N ILE A 147 -7.64 1.01 -6.08
CA ILE A 147 -6.52 1.93 -6.26
C ILE A 147 -6.91 3.07 -7.21
N ASN A 148 -7.49 2.75 -8.36
CA ASN A 148 -7.90 3.76 -9.35
C ASN A 148 -8.95 4.72 -8.80
N LYS A 149 -9.97 4.22 -8.09
CA LYS A 149 -10.98 5.05 -7.42
C LYS A 149 -10.34 5.96 -6.36
N ARG A 150 -9.42 5.41 -5.56
CA ARG A 150 -8.72 6.14 -4.50
C ARG A 150 -7.83 7.25 -5.05
N LEU A 151 -6.97 6.92 -6.01
CA LEU A 151 -5.95 7.84 -6.51
C LEU A 151 -6.53 9.03 -7.28
N LYS A 152 -7.72 8.88 -7.88
CA LYS A 152 -8.47 10.00 -8.47
C LYS A 152 -8.71 11.17 -7.49
N LYS A 153 -8.76 10.90 -6.17
CA LYS A 153 -8.89 11.94 -5.14
C LYS A 153 -7.62 12.80 -4.99
N PHE A 154 -6.45 12.23 -5.27
CA PHE A 154 -5.15 12.83 -5.01
C PHE A 154 -4.56 13.40 -6.30
N ARG A 155 -5.09 14.56 -6.73
CA ARG A 155 -4.58 15.27 -7.92
C ARG A 155 -3.12 15.69 -7.72
N GLY A 156 -2.28 15.48 -8.74
CA GLY A 156 -0.89 15.94 -8.74
C GLY A 156 0.08 15.11 -7.89
N ILE A 157 -0.14 13.80 -7.73
CA ILE A 157 0.86 12.91 -7.11
C ILE A 157 2.15 12.96 -7.94
N ASN A 158 3.24 13.38 -7.30
CA ASN A 158 4.57 13.32 -7.90
C ASN A 158 4.94 11.86 -8.20
N LYS A 159 5.50 11.60 -9.39
CA LYS A 159 6.03 10.30 -9.82
C LYS A 159 6.90 9.62 -8.74
N ASN A 160 7.76 10.39 -8.08
CA ASN A 160 8.68 9.86 -7.05
C ASN A 160 7.96 9.38 -5.78
N ASN A 161 6.75 9.88 -5.50
CA ASN A 161 5.96 9.50 -4.33
C ASN A 161 4.87 8.46 -4.65
N PHE A 162 4.70 8.12 -5.93
CA PHE A 162 3.60 7.29 -6.38
C PHE A 162 3.62 5.88 -5.78
N GLN A 163 4.80 5.24 -5.75
CA GLN A 163 4.96 3.91 -5.15
C GLN A 163 4.51 3.88 -3.69
N ILE A 164 4.71 4.98 -2.96
CA ILE A 164 4.28 5.12 -1.56
C ILE A 164 2.74 5.11 -1.48
N HIS A 165 2.05 5.76 -2.41
CA HIS A 165 0.59 5.72 -2.48
C HIS A 165 0.04 4.34 -2.85
N ILE A 166 0.70 3.59 -3.73
CA ILE A 166 0.30 2.21 -4.05
C ILE A 166 0.47 1.29 -2.84
N LYS A 167 1.63 1.34 -2.19
CA LYS A 167 1.89 0.57 -0.96
C LYS A 167 0.83 0.88 0.10
N GLU A 168 0.55 2.15 0.37
CA GLU A 168 -0.51 2.56 1.29
C GLU A 168 -1.89 2.05 0.87
N SER A 169 -2.21 2.08 -0.42
CA SER A 169 -3.52 1.62 -0.92
C SER A 169 -3.70 0.13 -0.69
N ILE A 170 -2.64 -0.66 -0.81
CA ILE A 170 -2.69 -2.11 -0.55
C ILE A 170 -2.91 -2.38 0.94
N ILE A 171 -2.26 -1.63 1.82
CA ILE A 171 -2.52 -1.71 3.27
C ILE A 171 -4.00 -1.39 3.55
N ARG A 172 -4.54 -0.32 2.95
CA ARG A 172 -5.95 0.07 3.12
C ARG A 172 -6.95 -0.93 2.53
N TYR A 173 -6.55 -1.64 1.50
CA TYR A 173 -7.38 -2.69 0.90
C TYR A 173 -7.43 -3.93 1.79
N ASN A 174 -6.31 -4.27 2.41
CA ASN A 174 -6.18 -5.45 3.25
C ASN A 174 -6.69 -5.25 4.68
N GLU A 175 -6.53 -4.05 5.23
CA GLU A 175 -6.70 -3.80 6.67
C GLU A 175 -7.93 -2.94 6.97
N GLU A 176 -8.55 -3.24 8.10
CA GLU A 176 -9.64 -2.42 8.62
C GLU A 176 -9.16 -1.04 9.07
N LYS A 177 -10.05 -0.07 8.97
CA LYS A 177 -9.81 1.31 9.44
C LYS A 177 -9.34 1.36 10.89
N ASN A 178 -9.89 0.51 11.75
CA ASN A 178 -9.53 0.43 13.17
C ASN A 178 -8.08 -0.05 13.37
N TYR A 179 -7.62 -1.00 12.57
CA TYR A 179 -6.23 -1.47 12.60
C TYR A 179 -5.28 -0.34 12.19
N ILE A 180 -5.58 0.33 11.07
CA ILE A 180 -4.78 1.47 10.57
C ILE A 180 -4.73 2.57 11.64
N PHE A 181 -5.86 2.91 12.26
CA PHE A 181 -5.90 3.92 13.31
C PHE A 181 -4.98 3.58 14.49
N LYS A 182 -5.04 2.34 15.00
CA LYS A 182 -4.17 1.87 16.10
C LYS A 182 -2.68 2.00 15.73
N GLN A 183 -2.31 1.61 14.50
CA GLN A 183 -0.95 1.78 14.00
C GLN A 183 -0.53 3.26 14.01
N LEU A 184 -1.39 4.15 13.53
CA LEU A 184 -1.09 5.59 13.52
C LEU A 184 -0.95 6.18 14.92
N ILE A 185 -1.81 5.82 15.87
CA ILE A 185 -1.69 6.32 17.25
C ILE A 185 -0.37 5.87 17.90
N SER A 186 0.09 4.65 17.60
CA SER A 186 1.39 4.15 18.09
C SER A 186 2.60 4.95 17.60
N LEU A 187 2.47 5.75 16.53
CA LEU A 187 3.50 6.66 16.05
C LEU A 187 3.65 7.91 16.94
N PHE A 188 2.59 8.31 17.64
CA PHE A 188 2.51 9.56 18.40
C PHE A 188 2.58 9.37 19.92
N ASN A 189 2.46 8.13 20.39
CA ASN A 189 2.68 7.72 21.78
C ASN A 189 4.15 7.36 22.02
#